data_AF-A0A1E3Z028-F1
#
_entry.id   AF-A0A1E3Z028-F1
#
_cell.length_a   1.000
_cell.length_b   1.000
_cell.length_c   1.000
_cell.angle_alpha   90.00
_cell.angle_beta   90.00
_cell.angle_gamma   90.00
#
_symmetry.space_group_name_H-M   'P 1'
#
loop_
_entity.id
_entity.type
_entity.pdbx_description
1 polymer ?
#
loop_
_entity_poly.entity_id
_entity_poly.type
_entity_poly.pdbx_seq_one_letter_code
_entity_poly.pdbx_strand_id
1 'polypeptide(L)'
;MSHPVHPPSASRTTRATLLAAFAVAALLLSTASEANARTRRVVEHNADGSATAHTGVARSGPNGAMLRGRTATIDGQGNGSVTRRGATVGAQGGMAVRQGSTTRSADGSASHSGTVSAQNAQGSLHSSGGGSRNADGSVEQARSTTATSAATGNRVQTQSSYSKDSGLSHSATCYDASGTAMACPTRP
;
A
#
# COMPACT_ATOMS: atom_id res chain seq x y z
N MET A 1 18.18 -43.73 -23.20
CA MET A 1 17.15 -42.93 -23.91
C MET A 1 16.86 -41.73 -23.03
N SER A 2 17.48 -40.60 -23.35
CA SER A 2 17.50 -39.41 -22.49
C SER A 2 16.71 -38.30 -23.18
N HIS A 3 15.65 -37.81 -22.56
CA HIS A 3 14.89 -36.65 -23.05
C HIS A 3 15.44 -35.36 -22.41
N PRO A 4 15.69 -34.29 -23.18
CA PRO A 4 16.03 -32.99 -22.63
C PRO A 4 14.77 -32.26 -22.14
N VAL A 5 14.80 -31.75 -20.91
CA VAL A 5 13.79 -30.85 -20.35
C VAL A 5 14.12 -29.42 -20.77
N HIS A 6 13.24 -28.79 -21.54
CA HIS A 6 13.26 -27.36 -21.84
C HIS A 6 12.62 -26.57 -20.68
N PRO A 7 13.20 -25.46 -20.21
CA PRO A 7 12.48 -24.55 -19.30
C PRO A 7 11.52 -23.63 -20.10
N PRO A 8 10.32 -23.31 -19.58
CA PRO A 8 9.43 -22.34 -20.22
C PRO A 8 9.95 -20.92 -20.02
N SER A 9 10.31 -20.27 -21.13
CA SER A 9 10.56 -18.84 -21.22
C SER A 9 9.23 -18.09 -21.16
N ALA A 10 8.93 -17.45 -20.03
CA ALA A 10 7.76 -16.59 -19.89
C ALA A 10 8.13 -15.34 -19.10
N SER A 11 7.73 -14.17 -19.64
CA SER A 11 7.44 -12.90 -18.94
C SER A 11 7.95 -11.61 -19.62
N ARG A 12 8.28 -11.61 -20.93
CA ARG A 12 8.44 -10.33 -21.67
C ARG A 12 7.10 -9.59 -21.89
N THR A 13 5.97 -10.29 -21.80
CA THR A 13 4.64 -9.76 -22.13
C THR A 13 4.01 -8.90 -21.01
N THR A 14 4.50 -8.99 -19.76
CA THR A 14 3.92 -8.28 -18.60
C THR A 14 4.34 -6.80 -18.52
N ARG A 15 5.43 -6.41 -19.20
CA ARG A 15 5.94 -5.02 -19.17
C ARG A 15 5.13 -4.07 -20.05
N ALA A 16 4.56 -4.56 -21.15
CA ALA A 16 3.84 -3.73 -22.12
C ALA A 16 2.47 -3.25 -21.61
N THR A 17 1.78 -4.05 -20.79
CA THR A 17 0.49 -3.67 -20.20
C THR A 17 0.61 -2.67 -19.04
N LEU A 18 1.76 -2.61 -18.35
CA LEU A 18 2.02 -1.59 -17.33
C LEU A 18 2.21 -0.20 -17.97
N LEU A 19 2.94 -0.11 -19.09
CA LEU A 19 3.19 1.15 -19.80
C LEU A 19 1.91 1.80 -20.38
N ALA A 20 0.95 1.00 -20.84
CA ALA A 20 -0.30 1.53 -21.39
C ALA A 20 -1.20 2.18 -20.34
N ALA A 21 -1.19 1.69 -19.09
CA ALA A 21 -1.92 2.31 -17.98
C ALA A 21 -1.27 3.64 -17.51
N PHE A 22 0.05 3.80 -17.70
CA PHE A 22 0.78 5.02 -17.35
C PHE A 22 0.48 6.19 -18.30
N ALA A 23 0.27 5.93 -19.60
CA ALA A 23 0.02 6.98 -20.59
C ALA A 23 -1.34 7.68 -20.42
N VAL A 24 -2.38 6.93 -20.03
CA VAL A 24 -3.74 7.48 -19.85
C VAL A 24 -3.83 8.38 -18.60
N ALA A 25 -3.08 8.06 -17.54
CA ALA A 25 -3.02 8.90 -16.34
C ALA A 25 -2.27 10.22 -16.58
N ALA A 26 -1.26 10.25 -17.45
CA ALA A 26 -0.51 11.46 -17.75
C ALA A 26 -1.29 12.45 -18.64
N LEU A 27 -2.12 11.97 -19.56
CA LEU A 27 -2.82 12.82 -20.53
C LEU A 27 -4.03 13.57 -19.95
N LEU A 28 -4.62 13.09 -18.84
CA LEU A 28 -5.81 13.70 -18.22
C LEU A 28 -5.49 14.84 -17.23
N LEU A 29 -4.22 15.12 -16.93
CA LEU A 29 -3.82 16.08 -15.89
C LEU A 29 -3.26 17.42 -16.41
N SER A 30 -3.16 17.62 -17.73
CA SER A 30 -2.50 18.78 -18.34
C SER A 30 -3.34 20.08 -18.38
N THR A 31 -4.56 20.10 -17.82
CA THR A 31 -5.48 21.27 -17.93
C THR A 31 -5.93 21.90 -16.61
N ALA A 32 -5.34 21.56 -15.46
CA ALA A 32 -5.73 22.15 -14.17
C ALA A 32 -4.73 23.21 -13.68
N SER A 33 -4.92 24.48 -14.08
CA SER A 33 -4.19 25.63 -13.49
C SER A 33 -4.85 26.20 -12.23
N GLU A 34 -5.97 25.64 -11.78
CA GLU A 34 -6.67 26.01 -10.55
C GLU A 34 -6.52 24.87 -9.52
N ALA A 35 -6.25 25.21 -8.25
CA ALA A 35 -6.21 24.22 -7.17
C ALA A 35 -7.62 23.65 -6.96
N ASN A 36 -7.89 22.48 -7.53
CA ASN A 36 -9.20 21.85 -7.49
C ASN A 36 -9.25 20.82 -6.37
N ALA A 37 -10.18 20.98 -5.43
CA ALA A 37 -10.47 19.97 -4.40
C ALA A 37 -11.93 19.53 -4.50
N ARG A 38 -12.16 18.23 -4.71
CA ARG A 38 -13.51 17.65 -4.75
C ARG A 38 -13.62 16.56 -3.70
N THR A 39 -14.70 16.59 -2.95
CA THR A 39 -15.08 15.52 -2.03
C THR A 39 -16.47 15.03 -2.40
N ARG A 40 -16.68 13.72 -2.44
CA ARG A 40 -18.00 13.09 -2.60
C ARG A 40 -18.20 12.08 -1.49
N ARG A 41 -19.36 12.12 -0.85
CA ARG A 41 -19.81 11.10 0.11
C ARG A 41 -21.15 10.56 -0.35
N VAL A 42 -21.30 9.24 -0.33
CA VAL A 42 -22.55 8.53 -0.61
C VAL A 42 -22.76 7.52 0.51
N VAL A 43 -24.01 7.38 0.95
CA VAL A 43 -24.42 6.36 1.91
C VAL A 43 -25.53 5.55 1.25
N GLU A 44 -25.37 4.25 1.26
CA GLU A 44 -26.28 3.27 0.69
C GLU A 44 -26.78 2.38 1.83
N HIS A 45 -28.09 2.20 1.90
CA HIS A 45 -28.71 1.21 2.76
C HIS A 45 -29.07 0.02 1.89
N ASN A 46 -28.59 -1.16 2.26
CA ASN A 46 -28.72 -2.36 1.46
C ASN A 46 -29.93 -3.18 1.89
N ALA A 47 -30.44 -4.02 0.98
CA ALA A 47 -31.62 -4.85 1.24
C ALA A 47 -31.40 -5.89 2.36
N ASP A 48 -30.15 -6.26 2.64
CA ASP A 48 -29.75 -7.17 3.74
C ASP A 48 -29.67 -6.47 5.11
N GLY A 49 -30.03 -5.19 5.19
CA GLY A 49 -29.98 -4.39 6.41
C GLY A 49 -28.60 -3.81 6.72
N SER A 50 -27.59 -4.04 5.87
CA SER A 50 -26.28 -3.40 6.01
C SER A 50 -26.31 -1.95 5.49
N ALA A 51 -25.34 -1.14 5.95
CA ALA A 51 -25.13 0.22 5.46
C ALA A 51 -23.70 0.38 4.94
N THR A 52 -23.56 0.90 3.73
CA THR A 52 -22.28 1.16 3.08
C THR A 52 -22.11 2.66 2.85
N ALA A 53 -20.99 3.22 3.31
CA ALA A 53 -20.60 4.60 3.06
C ALA A 53 -19.36 4.67 2.17
N HIS A 54 -19.48 5.35 1.03
CA HIS A 54 -18.38 5.67 0.13
C HIS A 54 -17.93 7.12 0.35
N THR A 55 -16.62 7.36 0.41
CA THR A 55 -16.03 8.69 0.44
C THR A 55 -14.88 8.76 -0.56
N GLY A 56 -14.97 9.68 -1.52
CA GLY A 56 -13.91 10.00 -2.47
C GLY A 56 -13.41 11.42 -2.28
N VAL A 57 -12.09 11.61 -2.31
CA VAL A 57 -11.42 12.91 -2.27
C VAL A 57 -10.43 12.98 -3.41
N ALA A 58 -10.52 14.01 -4.24
CA ALA A 58 -9.55 14.34 -5.27
C ALA A 58 -9.01 15.75 -5.03
N ARG A 59 -7.70 15.94 -5.16
CA ARG A 59 -7.02 17.23 -5.10
C ARG A 59 -6.02 17.32 -6.24
N SER A 60 -5.91 18.49 -6.87
CA SER A 60 -4.86 18.79 -7.85
C SER A 60 -4.41 20.24 -7.68
N GLY A 61 -3.14 20.52 -7.93
CA GLY A 61 -2.58 21.87 -7.91
C GLY A 61 -1.06 21.88 -8.19
N PRO A 62 -0.39 23.01 -7.97
CA PRO A 62 1.03 23.18 -8.32
C PRO A 62 1.99 22.19 -7.63
N ASN A 63 1.60 21.68 -6.46
CA ASN A 63 2.40 20.71 -5.70
C ASN A 63 2.13 19.24 -6.11
N GLY A 64 1.24 19.02 -7.09
CA GLY A 64 0.85 17.72 -7.59
C GLY A 64 -0.62 17.38 -7.33
N ALA A 65 -0.94 16.09 -7.45
CA ALA A 65 -2.29 15.57 -7.36
C ALA A 65 -2.42 14.44 -6.33
N MET A 66 -3.63 14.27 -5.79
CA MET A 66 -3.99 13.24 -4.82
C MET A 66 -5.38 12.70 -5.12
N LEU A 67 -5.53 11.39 -5.05
CA LEU A 67 -6.81 10.70 -4.97
C LEU A 67 -6.86 9.86 -3.68
N ARG A 68 -7.99 9.86 -2.98
CA ARG A 68 -8.26 8.99 -1.84
C ARG A 68 -9.69 8.47 -1.88
N GLY A 69 -9.84 7.17 -1.72
CA GLY A 69 -11.12 6.49 -1.58
C GLY A 69 -11.22 5.80 -0.23
N ARG A 70 -12.43 5.79 0.34
CA ARG A 70 -12.80 4.99 1.51
C ARG A 70 -14.17 4.38 1.28
N THR A 71 -14.30 3.09 1.55
CA THR A 71 -15.58 2.39 1.67
C THR A 71 -15.66 1.86 3.09
N ALA A 72 -16.76 2.10 3.79
CA ALA A 72 -17.04 1.54 5.10
C ALA A 72 -18.39 0.81 5.03
N THR A 73 -18.45 -0.43 5.48
CA THR A 73 -19.68 -1.23 5.54
C THR A 73 -19.88 -1.69 6.96
N ILE A 74 -21.11 -1.60 7.46
CA ILE A 74 -21.55 -2.20 8.72
C ILE A 74 -22.76 -3.06 8.45
N ASP A 75 -22.88 -4.19 9.14
CA ASP A 75 -24.09 -5.01 9.11
C ASP A 75 -24.94 -4.77 10.36
N GLY A 76 -26.15 -5.34 10.36
CA GLY A 76 -27.06 -5.29 11.51
C GLY A 76 -26.63 -6.18 12.68
N GLN A 77 -25.54 -6.95 12.54
CA GLN A 77 -25.06 -7.92 13.52
C GLN A 77 -23.84 -7.38 14.31
N GLY A 78 -23.37 -6.18 13.98
CA GLY A 78 -22.25 -5.51 14.67
C GLY A 78 -20.88 -5.74 14.03
N ASN A 79 -20.82 -6.42 12.88
CA ASN A 79 -19.59 -6.51 12.09
C ASN A 79 -19.43 -5.25 11.24
N GLY A 80 -18.18 -4.92 10.93
CA GLY A 80 -17.87 -3.79 10.08
C GLY A 80 -16.56 -3.99 9.32
N SER A 81 -16.48 -3.38 8.15
CA SER A 81 -15.25 -3.34 7.36
C SER A 81 -15.00 -1.94 6.80
N VAL A 82 -13.73 -1.59 6.64
CA VAL A 82 -13.30 -0.33 6.04
C VAL A 82 -12.16 -0.60 5.08
N THR A 83 -12.37 -0.33 3.79
CA THR A 83 -11.29 -0.31 2.80
C THR A 83 -10.88 1.14 2.51
N ARG A 84 -9.58 1.41 2.47
CA ARG A 84 -9.00 2.72 2.13
C ARG A 84 -8.00 2.55 1.01
N ARG A 85 -8.06 3.40 0.01
CA ARG A 85 -7.09 3.48 -1.09
C ARG A 85 -6.68 4.93 -1.31
N GLY A 86 -5.48 5.16 -1.80
CA GLY A 86 -5.08 6.48 -2.24
C GLY A 86 -3.83 6.45 -3.07
N ALA A 87 -3.71 7.46 -3.92
CA ALA A 87 -2.57 7.71 -4.78
C ALA A 87 -2.22 9.19 -4.71
N THR A 88 -0.93 9.51 -4.79
CA THR A 88 -0.42 10.87 -4.87
C THR A 88 0.66 10.92 -5.92
N VAL A 89 0.70 11.99 -6.70
CA VAL A 89 1.80 12.35 -7.59
C VAL A 89 2.26 13.74 -7.19
N GLY A 90 3.53 13.92 -6.88
CA GLY A 90 4.12 15.22 -6.55
C GLY A 90 4.53 15.99 -7.80
N ALA A 91 4.71 17.30 -7.66
CA ALA A 91 5.15 18.18 -8.75
C ALA A 91 6.46 17.72 -9.44
N GLN A 92 7.35 17.09 -8.68
CA GLN A 92 8.65 16.57 -9.15
C GLN A 92 8.56 15.13 -9.69
N GLY A 93 7.36 14.64 -10.01
CA GLY A 93 7.14 13.31 -10.60
C GLY A 93 7.18 12.13 -9.61
N GLY A 94 7.43 12.38 -8.32
CA GLY A 94 7.36 11.35 -7.29
C GLY A 94 5.93 10.83 -7.11
N MET A 95 5.76 9.53 -6.96
CA MET A 95 4.45 8.89 -6.79
C MET A 95 4.41 8.09 -5.49
N ALA A 96 3.23 8.03 -4.86
CA ALA A 96 2.97 7.11 -3.77
C ALA A 96 1.55 6.56 -3.84
N VAL A 97 1.39 5.28 -3.50
CA VAL A 97 0.11 4.60 -3.42
C VAL A 97 -0.02 3.91 -2.07
N ARG A 98 -1.22 3.90 -1.53
CA ARG A 98 -1.55 3.18 -0.29
C ARG A 98 -2.87 2.46 -0.44
N GLN A 99 -2.96 1.27 0.13
CA GLN A 99 -4.20 0.54 0.27
C GLN A 99 -4.24 -0.19 1.61
N GLY A 100 -5.42 -0.36 2.16
CA GLY A 100 -5.58 -1.18 3.36
C GLY A 100 -7.04 -1.46 3.65
N SER A 101 -7.26 -2.55 4.37
CA SER A 101 -8.54 -2.96 4.88
C SER A 101 -8.48 -3.10 6.40
N THR A 102 -9.60 -2.82 7.06
CA THR A 102 -9.80 -3.11 8.46
C THR A 102 -11.14 -3.82 8.59
N THR A 103 -11.19 -4.91 9.33
CA THR A 103 -12.44 -5.55 9.74
C THR A 103 -12.58 -5.50 11.25
N ARG A 104 -13.81 -5.47 11.72
CA ARG A 104 -14.19 -5.65 13.12
C ARG A 104 -15.36 -6.61 13.16
N SER A 105 -15.28 -7.58 14.03
CA SER A 105 -16.36 -8.54 14.26
C SER A 105 -17.19 -8.11 15.48
N ALA A 106 -18.40 -8.66 15.58
CA ALA A 106 -19.32 -8.41 16.68
C ALA A 106 -18.73 -8.78 18.06
N ASP A 107 -17.89 -9.81 18.11
CA ASP A 107 -17.18 -10.27 19.33
C ASP A 107 -16.06 -9.32 19.81
N GLY A 108 -15.82 -8.21 19.09
CA GLY A 108 -14.81 -7.22 19.43
C GLY A 108 -13.43 -7.46 18.81
N SER A 109 -13.22 -8.62 18.17
CA SER A 109 -12.03 -8.89 17.38
C SER A 109 -11.95 -7.93 16.19
N ALA A 110 -10.72 -7.64 15.77
CA ALA A 110 -10.46 -6.74 14.65
C ALA A 110 -9.19 -7.18 13.91
N SER A 111 -9.16 -6.97 12.60
CA SER A 111 -7.96 -7.17 11.79
C SER A 111 -7.71 -5.97 10.90
N HIS A 112 -6.44 -5.74 10.59
CA HIS A 112 -6.00 -4.72 9.65
C HIS A 112 -4.93 -5.31 8.75
N SER A 113 -4.98 -4.98 7.46
CA SER A 113 -3.88 -5.22 6.54
C SER A 113 -3.73 -4.02 5.60
N GLY A 114 -2.51 -3.77 5.13
CA GLY A 114 -2.26 -2.67 4.21
C GLY A 114 -0.89 -2.71 3.58
N THR A 115 -0.79 -1.98 2.48
CA THR A 115 0.45 -1.75 1.75
C THR A 115 0.60 -0.28 1.41
N VAL A 116 1.85 0.15 1.30
CA VAL A 116 2.25 1.44 0.75
C VAL A 116 3.43 1.21 -0.18
N SER A 117 3.39 1.87 -1.33
CA SER A 117 4.53 1.93 -2.25
C SER A 117 4.77 3.38 -2.62
N ALA A 118 6.03 3.79 -2.72
CA ALA A 118 6.41 5.12 -3.19
C ALA A 118 7.65 5.04 -4.07
N GLN A 119 7.80 5.98 -4.99
CA GLN A 119 8.92 6.06 -5.92
C GLN A 119 9.13 7.49 -6.37
N ASN A 120 10.39 7.91 -6.47
CA ASN A 120 10.80 9.19 -7.03
C ASN A 120 12.24 9.08 -7.55
N ALA A 121 12.85 10.20 -7.91
CA ALA A 121 14.24 10.24 -8.38
C ALA A 121 15.26 9.78 -7.33
N GLN A 122 14.90 9.76 -6.05
CA GLN A 122 15.76 9.42 -4.92
C GLN A 122 15.72 7.93 -4.61
N GLY A 123 14.67 7.21 -5.03
CA GLY A 123 14.53 5.80 -4.77
C GLY A 123 13.11 5.29 -4.76
N SER A 124 12.94 4.12 -4.16
CA SER A 124 11.64 3.48 -3.98
C SER A 124 11.46 2.96 -2.56
N LEU A 125 10.22 2.92 -2.11
CA LEU A 125 9.78 2.35 -0.84
C LEU A 125 8.64 1.38 -1.13
N HIS A 126 8.67 0.21 -0.51
CA HIS A 126 7.52 -0.69 -0.41
C HIS A 126 7.38 -1.14 1.04
N SER A 127 6.19 -1.06 1.60
CA SER A 127 5.91 -1.57 2.93
C SER A 127 4.57 -2.28 2.93
N SER A 128 4.51 -3.44 3.57
CA SER A 128 3.31 -4.23 3.75
C SER A 128 3.24 -4.76 5.16
N GLY A 129 2.03 -4.87 5.69
CA GLY A 129 1.85 -5.36 7.04
C GLY A 129 0.41 -5.36 7.48
N GLY A 130 0.22 -5.78 8.70
CA GLY A 130 -1.10 -5.90 9.29
C GLY A 130 -1.02 -6.23 10.76
N GLY A 131 -2.17 -6.44 11.35
CA GLY A 131 -2.29 -6.92 12.70
C GLY A 131 -3.71 -7.25 13.05
N SER A 132 -3.87 -8.05 14.10
CA SER A 132 -5.15 -8.44 14.65
C SER A 132 -5.20 -8.15 16.14
N ARG A 133 -6.41 -7.96 16.62
CA ARG A 133 -6.77 -8.05 18.03
C ARG A 133 -7.87 -9.09 18.12
N ASN A 134 -7.69 -10.10 18.96
CA ASN A 134 -8.70 -11.11 19.22
C ASN A 134 -9.68 -10.62 20.29
N ALA A 135 -10.81 -11.32 20.45
CA ALA A 135 -11.83 -10.97 21.45
C ALA A 135 -11.31 -11.07 22.89
N ASP A 136 -10.33 -11.94 23.14
CA ASP A 136 -9.62 -12.11 24.43
C ASP A 136 -8.61 -10.98 24.72
N GLY A 137 -8.41 -10.05 23.78
CA GLY A 137 -7.47 -8.94 23.91
C GLY A 137 -6.01 -9.29 23.60
N SER A 138 -5.72 -10.48 23.05
CA SER A 138 -4.44 -10.79 22.43
C SER A 138 -4.26 -9.98 21.14
N VAL A 139 -3.04 -9.53 20.88
CA VAL A 139 -2.70 -8.61 19.78
C VAL A 139 -1.49 -9.15 19.06
N GLU A 140 -1.55 -9.20 17.74
CA GLU A 140 -0.45 -9.56 16.85
C GLU A 140 -0.31 -8.51 15.76
N GLN A 141 0.91 -8.09 15.44
CA GLN A 141 1.19 -7.15 14.37
C GLN A 141 2.49 -7.53 13.68
N ALA A 142 2.54 -7.35 12.36
CA ALA A 142 3.76 -7.53 11.60
C ALA A 142 3.83 -6.53 10.45
N ARG A 143 5.04 -6.08 10.12
CA ARG A 143 5.32 -5.21 8.98
C ARG A 143 6.67 -5.55 8.38
N SER A 144 6.72 -5.63 7.05
CA SER A 144 7.93 -5.69 6.26
C SER A 144 8.06 -4.42 5.42
N THR A 145 9.25 -3.84 5.36
CA THR A 145 9.54 -2.64 4.57
C THR A 145 10.82 -2.83 3.79
N THR A 146 10.80 -2.50 2.51
CA THR A 146 11.98 -2.42 1.65
C THR A 146 12.10 -1.00 1.13
N ALA A 147 13.28 -0.40 1.30
CA ALA A 147 13.62 0.87 0.66
C ALA A 147 14.88 0.70 -0.18
N THR A 148 14.89 1.28 -1.37
CA THR A 148 16.01 1.20 -2.33
C THR A 148 16.42 2.60 -2.73
N SER A 149 17.71 2.89 -2.66
CA SER A 149 18.32 4.13 -3.15
C SER A 149 18.45 4.09 -4.66
N ALA A 150 17.96 5.12 -5.36
CA ALA A 150 18.20 5.26 -6.79
C ALA A 150 19.66 5.64 -7.11
N ALA A 151 20.33 6.34 -6.19
CA ALA A 151 21.70 6.82 -6.39
C ALA A 151 22.74 5.70 -6.31
N THR A 152 22.51 4.72 -5.42
CA THR A 152 23.51 3.66 -5.15
C THR A 152 23.02 2.27 -5.50
N GLY A 153 21.71 2.06 -5.69
CA GLY A 153 21.11 0.73 -5.82
C GLY A 153 21.02 -0.06 -4.51
N ASN A 154 21.63 0.44 -3.42
CA ASN A 154 21.57 -0.20 -2.12
C ASN A 154 20.13 -0.23 -1.60
N ARG A 155 19.78 -1.30 -0.90
CA ARG A 155 18.46 -1.48 -0.29
C ARG A 155 18.53 -1.88 1.17
N VAL A 156 17.58 -1.43 1.96
CA VAL A 156 17.34 -1.92 3.31
C VAL A 156 16.02 -2.67 3.34
N GLN A 157 16.02 -3.83 3.99
CA GLN A 157 14.84 -4.61 4.26
C GLN A 157 14.66 -4.68 5.77
N THR A 158 13.54 -4.20 6.29
CA THR A 158 13.23 -4.24 7.72
C THR A 158 11.99 -5.07 7.98
N GLN A 159 12.00 -5.79 9.10
CA GLN A 159 10.84 -6.50 9.60
C GLN A 159 10.60 -6.03 11.03
N SER A 160 9.33 -5.82 11.37
CA SER A 160 8.89 -5.56 12.73
C SER A 160 7.73 -6.48 13.03
N SER A 161 7.72 -7.03 14.24
CA SER A 161 6.57 -7.75 14.77
C SER A 161 6.29 -7.30 16.19
N TYR A 162 5.03 -7.33 16.59
CA TYR A 162 4.62 -7.08 17.96
C TYR A 162 3.59 -8.12 18.36
N SER A 163 3.78 -8.74 19.52
CA SER A 163 2.71 -9.45 20.20
C SER A 163 2.53 -8.92 21.62
N LYS A 164 1.36 -9.18 22.20
CA LYS A 164 1.11 -8.90 23.63
C LYS A 164 2.11 -9.66 24.54
N ASP A 165 2.52 -10.86 24.14
CA ASP A 165 3.30 -11.77 24.98
C ASP A 165 4.82 -11.56 24.84
N SER A 166 5.29 -11.25 23.64
CA SER A 166 6.72 -11.10 23.31
C SER A 166 7.18 -9.67 23.09
N GLY A 167 6.26 -8.70 23.08
CA GLY A 167 6.58 -7.29 22.85
C GLY A 167 7.04 -7.02 21.41
N LEU A 168 7.80 -5.93 21.21
CA LEU A 168 8.27 -5.50 19.89
C LEU A 168 9.58 -6.22 19.52
N SER A 169 9.60 -6.85 18.36
CA SER A 169 10.81 -7.29 17.67
C SER A 169 11.03 -6.49 16.40
N HIS A 170 12.29 -6.17 16.09
CA HIS A 170 12.68 -5.44 14.90
C HIS A 170 14.02 -5.95 14.37
N SER A 171 14.07 -6.19 13.06
CA SER A 171 15.29 -6.54 12.33
C SER A 171 15.45 -5.67 11.10
N ALA A 172 16.71 -5.45 10.71
CA ALA A 172 17.08 -4.76 9.48
C ALA A 172 18.24 -5.50 8.82
N THR A 173 18.14 -5.68 7.50
CA THR A 173 19.22 -6.22 6.67
C THR A 173 19.42 -5.30 5.49
N CYS A 174 20.67 -4.91 5.25
CA CYS A 174 21.03 -4.04 4.16
C CYS A 174 21.74 -4.84 3.08
N TYR A 175 21.50 -4.47 1.83
CA TYR A 175 22.10 -5.09 0.67
C TYR A 175 22.68 -4.00 -0.23
N ASP A 176 23.80 -4.31 -0.86
CA ASP A 176 24.33 -3.49 -1.93
C ASP A 176 23.52 -3.64 -3.24
N ALA A 177 23.92 -2.93 -4.29
CA ALA A 177 23.27 -3.00 -5.60
C ALA A 177 23.33 -4.40 -6.26
N SER A 178 24.31 -5.23 -5.90
CA SER A 178 24.42 -6.61 -6.40
C SER A 178 23.49 -7.58 -5.68
N GLY A 179 22.93 -7.16 -4.54
CA GLY A 179 22.10 -8.00 -3.67
C GLY A 179 22.89 -8.73 -2.59
N THR A 180 24.17 -8.39 -2.39
CA THR A 180 25.01 -8.96 -1.34
C THR A 180 24.73 -8.25 -0.01
N ALA A 181 24.62 -9.02 1.08
CA ALA A 181 24.38 -8.47 2.40
C ALA A 181 25.56 -7.57 2.85
N MET A 182 25.24 -6.42 3.41
CA MET A 182 26.20 -5.44 3.92
C MET A 182 25.76 -4.90 5.29
N ALA A 183 26.69 -4.28 6.00
CA ALA A 183 26.37 -3.59 7.24
C ALA A 183 25.35 -2.48 6.98
N CYS A 184 24.32 -2.39 7.82
CA CYS A 184 23.39 -1.28 7.77
C CYS A 184 24.04 0.00 8.32
N PRO A 185 23.83 1.16 7.68
CA PRO A 185 24.29 2.44 8.22
C PRO A 185 23.70 2.66 9.61
N THR A 186 24.52 3.14 10.55
CA THR A 186 24.03 3.57 11.86
C THR A 186 23.20 4.84 11.68
N ARG A 187 22.04 4.92 12.36
CA ARG A 187 21.25 6.16 12.39
C ARG A 187 22.10 7.24 13.09
N PRO A 188 22.30 8.44 12.49
CA PRO A 188 22.97 9.55 13.15
C PRO A 188 22.17 10.07 14.36
#